data_AF-A0A928I6H8-F1
#
_entry.id   AF-A0A928I6H8-F1
#
_cell.length_a   1.000
_cell.length_b   1.000
_cell.length_c   1.000
_cell.angle_alpha   90.00
_cell.angle_beta   90.00
_cell.angle_gamma   90.00
#
_symmetry.space_group_name_H-M   'P 1'
#
loop_
_entity.id
_entity.type
_entity.pdbx_description
1 polymer ?
#
loop_
_entity_poly.entity_id
_entity_poly.type
_entity_poly.pdbx_seq_one_letter_code
_entity_poly.pdbx_strand_id
1 'polypeptide(L)' 'MQENKLVELSMNFSVDIINLVKYLKSNHETIISNQIGRSGTSIGANIHEAQYAQGTKDFISKFEIALKEA' A
#
# COMPACT_ATOMS: atom_id res chain seq x y z
N MET A 1 -14.11 -11.00 15.45
CA MET A 1 -13.94 -9.79 14.61
C MET A 1 -14.10 -10.21 13.18
N GLN A 2 -14.86 -9.45 12.39
CA GLN A 2 -15.06 -9.76 10.98
C GLN A 2 -13.72 -9.55 10.25
N GLU A 3 -13.31 -10.55 9.49
CA GLU A 3 -12.02 -10.58 8.80
C GLU A 3 -12.01 -9.51 7.69
N ASN A 4 -11.14 -8.50 7.82
CA ASN A 4 -11.03 -7.46 6.80
C ASN A 4 -10.10 -7.95 5.68
N LYS A 5 -10.68 -8.69 4.73
CA LYS A 5 -9.97 -9.29 3.60
C LYS A 5 -9.12 -8.28 2.81
N LEU A 6 -9.54 -7.02 2.73
CA LEU A 6 -8.80 -5.99 2.02
C LEU A 6 -7.50 -5.59 2.75
N VAL A 7 -7.51 -5.59 4.09
CA VAL A 7 -6.30 -5.34 4.90
C VAL A 7 -5.28 -6.46 4.69
N GLU A 8 -5.71 -7.72 4.71
CA GLU A 8 -4.82 -8.86 4.48
C GLU A 8 -4.21 -8.82 3.07
N LEU A 9 -5.05 -8.63 2.05
CA LEU A 9 -4.59 -8.57 0.65
C LEU A 9 -3.62 -7.41 0.40
N SER A 10 -3.89 -6.23 0.96
CA SER A 10 -3.02 -5.06 0.79
C SER A 10 -1.69 -5.20 1.55
N MET A 11 -1.68 -5.93 2.67
CA MET A 11 -0.45 -6.29 3.37
C MET A 11 0.41 -7.26 2.56
N ASN A 12 -0.21 -8.33 2.02
CA ASN A 12 0.49 -9.30 1.16
C ASN A 12 1.06 -8.62 -0.10
N PHE A 13 0.26 -7.75 -0.74
CA PHE A 13 0.72 -6.94 -1.86
C PHE A 13 1.92 -6.04 -1.49
N SER A 14 1.91 -5.43 -0.31
CA SER A 14 3.04 -4.60 0.15
C SER A 14 4.32 -5.43 0.30
N VAL A 15 4.22 -6.68 0.76
CA VAL A 15 5.36 -7.61 0.84
C VAL A 15 5.88 -7.95 -0.56
N ASP A 16 4.99 -8.22 -1.52
CA ASP A 16 5.36 -8.50 -2.90
C ASP A 16 6.08 -7.32 -3.56
N ILE A 17 5.58 -6.09 -3.35
CA ILE A 17 6.22 -4.86 -3.82
C ILE A 17 7.62 -4.72 -3.23
N ILE A 18 7.82 -4.99 -1.93
CA ILE A 18 9.14 -4.93 -1.30
C ILE A 18 10.09 -5.93 -1.96
N ASN A 19 9.63 -7.14 -2.25
CA ASN A 19 10.44 -8.17 -2.91
C ASN A 19 10.79 -7.77 -4.34
N LEU A 20 9.83 -7.21 -5.10
CA LEU A 20 10.06 -6.66 -6.43
C LEU A 20 11.11 -5.54 -6.41
N VAL A 21 10.99 -4.59 -5.47
CA VAL A 21 11.95 -3.48 -5.33
C VAL A 21 13.36 -3.99 -5.02
N LYS A 22 13.50 -4.99 -4.14
CA LYS A 22 14.79 -5.64 -3.86
C LYS A 22 15.40 -6.24 -5.13
N TYR A 23 14.59 -6.96 -5.91
CA TYR A 23 15.02 -7.55 -7.18
C TYR A 23 15.43 -6.49 -8.21
N LEU A 24 14.63 -5.44 -8.41
CA LEU A 24 14.95 -4.36 -9.36
C LEU A 24 16.24 -3.64 -8.96
N LYS A 25 16.42 -3.35 -7.68
CA LYS A 25 17.64 -2.73 -7.15
C LYS A 25 18.87 -3.62 -7.30
N SER A 26 18.74 -4.95 -7.14
CA SER A 26 19.86 -5.86 -7.42
C SER A 26 20.23 -5.91 -8.91
N ASN A 27 19.31 -5.54 -9.80
CA ASN A 27 19.54 -5.37 -11.23
C ASN A 27 19.92 -3.93 -11.61
N HIS A 28 20.35 -3.13 -10.63
CA HIS A 28 20.74 -1.72 -10.80
C HIS A 28 19.63 -0.78 -11.30
N GLU A 29 18.35 -1.19 -11.24
CA GLU A 29 17.22 -0.32 -11.51
C GLU A 29 16.79 0.39 -10.21
N THR A 30 16.90 1.72 -10.18
CA THR A 30 16.66 2.53 -8.98
C THR A 30 15.59 3.61 -9.12
N ILE A 31 15.24 4.03 -10.33
CA ILE A 31 14.32 5.14 -10.55
C ILE A 31 12.88 4.65 -10.46
N ILE A 32 12.56 3.55 -11.13
CA ILE A 32 11.23 2.95 -11.16
C ILE A 32 10.97 2.18 -9.86
N SER A 33 11.96 1.45 -9.35
CA SER A 33 11.85 0.69 -8.10
C SER A 33 11.59 1.58 -6.90
N ASN A 34 12.17 2.78 -6.84
CA ASN A 34 11.84 3.74 -5.79
C ASN A 34 10.41 4.30 -5.94
N GLN A 35 9.92 4.52 -7.16
CA GLN A 35 8.55 4.99 -7.39
C GLN A 35 7.53 3.92 -7.02
N ILE A 36 7.69 2.70 -7.54
CA ILE A 36 6.84 1.55 -7.25
C ILE A 36 6.87 1.20 -5.76
N GLY A 37 8.05 1.22 -5.13
CA GLY A 37 8.17 0.94 -3.71
C GLY A 37 7.35 1.89 -2.85
N ARG A 38 7.31 3.18 -3.23
CA ARG A 38 6.52 4.19 -2.52
C ARG A 38 5.03 4.03 -2.77
N SER A 39 4.58 4.02 -4.03
CA SER A 39 3.15 3.94 -4.32
C SER A 39 2.56 2.60 -3.87
N GLY A 40 3.23 1.49 -4.19
CA GLY A 40 2.73 0.14 -3.89
C GLY A 40 2.61 -0.15 -2.39
N THR A 41 3.51 0.36 -1.56
CA THR A 41 3.39 0.21 -0.09
C THR A 41 2.45 1.25 0.55
N SER A 42 2.26 2.41 -0.10
CA SER A 42 1.30 3.45 0.31
C SER A 42 -0.14 2.95 0.30
N ILE A 43 -0.49 2.01 -0.59
CA ILE A 43 -1.82 1.39 -0.64
C ILE A 43 -2.16 0.72 0.70
N GLY A 44 -1.31 -0.20 1.17
CA GLY A 44 -1.51 -0.90 2.43
C GLY A 44 -1.47 0.04 3.64
N ALA A 45 -0.59 1.04 3.62
CA ALA A 45 -0.49 2.04 4.68
C ALA A 45 -1.79 2.85 4.84
N ASN A 46 -2.36 3.36 3.74
CA ASN A 46 -3.60 4.13 3.79
C ASN A 46 -4.81 3.26 4.17
N ILE A 47 -4.88 2.01 3.69
CA ILE A 47 -5.93 1.06 4.10
C ILE A 47 -5.85 0.76 5.60
N HIS A 48 -4.63 0.65 6.14
CA HIS A 48 -4.41 0.47 7.57
C HIS A 48 -4.81 1.71 8.37
N GLU A 49 -4.44 2.91 7.90
CA GLU A 49 -4.82 4.17 8.55
C GLU A 49 -6.35 4.36 8.58
N ALA A 50 -7.05 3.93 7.53
CA ALA A 50 -8.51 3.96 7.48
C ALA A 50 -9.18 3.17 8.63
N GLN A 51 -8.52 2.15 9.19
CA GLN A 51 -9.05 1.40 10.34
C GLN A 51 -9.12 2.24 11.62
N TYR A 52 -8.37 3.34 11.68
CA TYR A 52 -8.32 4.26 12.82
C TYR A 52 -8.91 5.64 12.49
N ALA A 53 -9.69 5.73 11.41
CA ALA A 53 -10.28 6.97 10.96
C ALA A 53 -11.18 7.60 12.04
N GLN A 54 -11.10 8.92 12.18
CA GLN A 54 -11.87 9.67 13.18
C GLN A 54 -13.37 9.80 12.83
N GLY A 55 -13.75 9.40 11.61
CA GLY A 55 -15.13 9.36 11.15
C GLY A 55 -15.23 8.95 9.67
N THR A 56 -16.47 8.88 9.14
CA THR A 56 -16.72 8.37 7.79
C THR A 56 -15.99 9.15 6.68
N LYS A 57 -15.88 10.48 6.81
CA LYS A 57 -15.18 11.31 5.80
C LYS A 57 -13.69 10.99 5.75
N ASP A 58 -13.07 10.84 6.91
CA ASP A 58 -11.65 10.49 7.03
C ASP A 58 -11.40 9.09 6.46
N PHE A 59 -12.26 8.12 6.85
CA PHE A 59 -12.24 6.75 6.32
C PHE A 59 -12.28 6.73 4.78
N ILE A 60 -13.23 7.44 4.16
CA ILE A 60 -13.35 7.52 2.70
C ILE A 60 -12.09 8.16 2.10
N SER A 61 -11.59 9.26 2.68
CA SER A 61 -10.40 9.94 2.16
C SER A 61 -9.17 9.04 2.13
N LYS A 62 -8.98 8.17 3.14
CA LYS A 62 -7.87 7.21 3.16
C LYS A 62 -8.00 6.15 2.07
N PHE A 63 -9.21 5.66 1.81
CA PHE A 63 -9.44 4.75 0.68
C PHE A 63 -9.29 5.43 -0.68
N GLU A 64 -9.65 6.70 -0.83
CA GLU A 64 -9.41 7.46 -2.06
C GLU A 64 -7.90 7.65 -2.34
N ILE A 65 -7.11 7.91 -1.29
CA ILE A 65 -5.64 7.97 -1.42
C ILE A 65 -5.09 6.59 -1.79
N ALA A 66 -5.53 5.52 -1.13
CA ALA A 66 -5.11 4.16 -1.47
C ALA A 66 -5.43 3.80 -2.93
N LEU A 67 -6.60 4.21 -3.43
CA LEU A 67 -7.01 4.01 -4.83
C LEU A 67 -6.12 4.79 -5.82
N LYS A 68 -5.67 5.99 -5.45
CA LYS A 68 -4.78 6.81 -6.29
C LYS A 68 -3.38 6.21 -6.43
N GLU A 69 -2.95 5.43 -5.45
CA GLU A 69 -1.62 4.80 -5.42
C GLU A 69 -1.57 3.44 -6.13
N ALA A 70 -2.75 2.88 -6.47
CA ALA A 70 -2.93 1.62 -7.19
C ALA A 70 -2.81 1.79 -8.70
#